data_AF-A0A060CGN8-F1
#
_entry.id   AF-A0A060CGN8-F1
#
_cell.length_a   1.000
_cell.length_b   1.000
_cell.length_c   1.000
_cell.angle_alpha   90.00
_cell.angle_beta   90.00
_cell.angle_gamma   90.00
#
_symmetry.space_group_name_H-M   'P 1'
#
loop_
_entity.id
_entity.type
_entity.pdbx_description
1 polymer ?
#
loop_
_entity_poly.entity_id
_entity_poly.type
_entity_poly.pdbx_seq_one_letter_code
_entity_poly.pdbx_strand_id
1 'polypeptide(L)'
;TVFTVHNVKFQGQYSDKMLSDVLGLSDIPAASDQLRCDATSINYMKGALLYSDTISTVSPTYARELQMPFYGEGLDDIFRERSWCLHGILNGIDTTQWNPVSDTAIPLILAERSVGES
;
A
#
# COMPACT_ATOMS: atom_id res chain seq x y z
N THR A 1 8.66 -11.61 6.83
CA THR A 1 7.97 -11.16 5.62
C THR A 1 7.62 -9.69 5.76
N VAL A 2 7.64 -8.94 4.66
CA VAL A 2 7.24 -7.53 4.62
C VAL A 2 6.12 -7.37 3.60
N PHE A 3 5.07 -6.65 3.95
CA PHE A 3 3.95 -6.34 3.05
C PHE A 3 3.82 -4.84 2.83
N THR A 4 3.76 -4.41 1.58
CA THR A 4 3.70 -2.99 1.21
C THR A 4 2.32 -2.61 0.67
N VAL A 5 1.66 -1.66 1.35
CA VAL A 5 0.35 -1.12 0.95
C VAL A 5 0.57 0.10 0.07
N HIS A 6 0.24 -0.01 -1.22
CA HIS A 6 0.24 1.13 -2.15
C HIS A 6 -1.13 1.83 -2.21
N ASN A 7 -2.21 1.09 -2.01
CA ASN A 7 -3.56 1.62 -2.04
C ASN A 7 -4.52 0.70 -1.27
N VAL A 8 -5.00 1.17 -0.13
CA VAL A 8 -5.89 0.42 0.75
C VAL A 8 -7.30 0.21 0.19
N LYS A 9 -7.70 0.92 -0.88
CA LYS A 9 -9.00 0.67 -1.54
C LYS A 9 -9.02 -0.67 -2.28
N PHE A 10 -7.87 -1.15 -2.75
CA PHE A 10 -7.77 -2.39 -3.51
C PHE A 10 -7.31 -3.54 -2.61
N GLN A 11 -8.23 -4.02 -1.77
CA GLN A 11 -7.92 -4.98 -0.70
C GLN A 11 -7.85 -6.45 -1.16
N GLY A 12 -8.34 -6.74 -2.37
CA GLY A 12 -8.51 -8.12 -2.83
C GLY A 12 -9.59 -8.86 -2.03
N GLN A 13 -10.80 -8.30 -2.01
CA GLN A 13 -11.97 -8.94 -1.40
C GLN A 13 -12.65 -9.86 -2.43
N TYR A 14 -12.93 -11.11 -2.02
CA TYR A 14 -13.51 -12.15 -2.85
C TYR A 14 -14.48 -13.02 -2.06
N SER A 15 -15.31 -13.82 -2.74
CA SER A 15 -16.15 -14.83 -2.07
C SER A 15 -15.30 -15.81 -1.28
N ASP A 16 -15.82 -16.22 -0.13
CA ASP A 16 -15.19 -17.20 0.75
C ASP A 16 -14.99 -18.59 0.13
N LYS A 17 -15.66 -18.89 -0.98
CA LYS A 17 -15.37 -20.07 -1.83
C LYS A 17 -13.89 -20.15 -2.26
N MET A 18 -13.18 -19.03 -2.33
CA MET A 18 -11.74 -19.01 -2.61
C MET A 18 -10.93 -19.81 -1.58
N LEU A 19 -11.42 -19.95 -0.33
CA LEU A 19 -10.78 -20.76 0.70
C LEU A 19 -10.68 -22.23 0.28
N SER A 20 -11.73 -22.79 -0.32
CA SER A 20 -11.75 -24.18 -0.81
C SER A 20 -11.18 -24.29 -2.21
N ASP A 21 -11.68 -23.47 -3.14
CA ASP A 21 -11.53 -23.69 -4.58
C ASP A 21 -10.11 -23.39 -5.08
N VAL A 22 -9.39 -22.50 -4.37
CA VAL A 22 -8.08 -21.99 -4.81
C VAL A 22 -7.02 -22.17 -3.74
N LEU A 23 -7.33 -21.81 -2.49
CA LEU A 23 -6.32 -21.71 -1.43
C LEU A 23 -6.10 -23.03 -0.67
N GLY A 24 -7.09 -23.93 -0.66
CA GLY A 24 -7.03 -25.15 0.14
C GLY A 24 -6.94 -24.89 1.65
N LEU A 25 -7.50 -23.77 2.13
CA LEU A 25 -7.44 -23.31 3.52
C LEU A 25 -8.75 -23.52 4.28
N SER A 26 -9.80 -24.06 3.64
CA SER A 26 -11.11 -24.28 4.27
C SER A 26 -11.05 -25.11 5.55
N ASP A 27 -10.10 -26.05 5.62
CA ASP A 27 -9.95 -26.98 6.74
C ASP A 27 -8.92 -26.50 7.79
N ILE A 28 -8.44 -25.26 7.66
CA ILE A 28 -7.49 -24.64 8.59
C ILE A 28 -8.17 -23.41 9.24
N PRO A 29 -8.91 -23.59 10.35
CA PRO A 29 -9.73 -22.53 10.94
C PRO A 29 -8.96 -21.24 11.21
N ALA A 30 -7.75 -21.34 11.77
CA ALA A 30 -6.92 -20.17 12.07
C ALA A 30 -6.56 -19.37 10.80
N ALA A 31 -6.32 -20.03 9.66
CA ALA A 31 -6.01 -19.36 8.41
C ALA A 31 -7.27 -18.80 7.75
N SER A 32 -8.37 -19.56 7.74
CA SER A 32 -9.64 -19.11 7.17
C SER A 32 -10.21 -17.89 7.91
N ASP A 33 -10.16 -17.89 9.24
CA ASP A 33 -10.76 -16.84 10.07
C ASP A 33 -10.04 -15.51 9.93
N GLN A 34 -8.71 -15.56 9.78
CA GLN A 34 -7.92 -14.35 9.55
C GLN A 34 -8.17 -13.73 8.17
N LEU A 35 -8.57 -14.53 7.18
CA LEU A 35 -8.94 -14.05 5.85
C LEU A 35 -10.39 -13.55 5.78
N ARG A 36 -11.33 -14.13 6.54
CA ARG A 36 -12.75 -13.73 6.48
C ARG A 36 -12.94 -12.27 6.90
N CYS A 37 -13.63 -11.49 6.07
CA CYS A 37 -14.02 -10.11 6.39
C CYS A 37 -15.53 -9.96 6.66
N ASP A 38 -16.34 -10.91 6.19
CA ASP A 38 -17.75 -11.05 6.54
C ASP A 38 -18.16 -12.54 6.45
N ALA A 39 -19.47 -12.82 6.52
CA ALA A 39 -20.00 -14.17 6.50
C ALA A 39 -19.74 -14.95 5.19
N THR A 40 -19.53 -14.24 4.08
CA THR A 40 -19.48 -14.78 2.71
C THR A 40 -18.26 -14.33 1.91
N SER A 41 -17.38 -13.51 2.49
CA SER A 41 -16.23 -12.93 1.82
C SER A 41 -14.95 -13.03 2.63
N ILE A 42 -13.84 -13.11 1.90
CA ILE A 42 -12.48 -13.01 2.42
C ILE A 42 -11.78 -11.77 1.89
N ASN A 43 -10.70 -11.39 2.54
CA ASN A 43 -9.90 -10.21 2.25
C ASN A 43 -8.40 -10.55 2.36
N TYR A 44 -7.71 -10.52 1.23
CA TYR A 44 -6.28 -10.85 1.18
C TYR A 44 -5.42 -9.81 1.88
N MET A 45 -5.75 -8.52 1.76
CA MET A 45 -5.03 -7.48 2.47
C MET A 45 -5.17 -7.64 3.98
N LYS A 46 -6.37 -7.95 4.50
CA LYS A 46 -6.57 -8.27 5.92
C LYS A 46 -5.64 -9.38 6.38
N GLY A 47 -5.59 -10.50 5.65
CA GLY A 47 -4.68 -11.60 5.97
C GLY A 47 -3.20 -11.16 5.94
N ALA A 48 -2.79 -10.44 4.90
CA ALA A 48 -1.42 -9.94 4.77
C ALA A 48 -1.03 -9.00 5.92
N LEU A 49 -1.94 -8.12 6.36
CA LEU A 49 -1.72 -7.25 7.51
C LEU A 49 -1.53 -8.06 8.80
N LEU A 50 -2.35 -9.08 9.03
CA LEU A 50 -2.28 -9.90 10.25
C LEU A 50 -1.01 -10.78 10.33
N TYR A 51 -0.57 -11.33 9.20
CA TYR A 51 0.52 -12.32 9.15
C TYR A 51 1.92 -11.75 8.85
N SER A 52 2.05 -10.51 8.34
CA SER A 52 3.36 -9.97 7.98
C SER A 52 4.15 -9.49 9.19
N ASP A 53 5.46 -9.76 9.24
CA ASP A 53 6.33 -9.27 10.33
C ASP A 53 6.45 -7.75 10.33
N THR A 54 6.32 -7.11 9.16
CA THR A 54 6.37 -5.65 9.01
C THR A 54 5.45 -5.19 7.89
N ILE A 55 4.83 -4.03 8.08
CA ILE A 55 3.98 -3.38 7.08
C ILE A 55 4.68 -2.10 6.63
N SER A 56 4.76 -1.87 5.32
CA SER A 56 5.22 -0.58 4.78
C SER A 56 4.17 0.07 3.89
N THR A 57 4.29 1.37 3.67
CA THR A 57 3.44 2.12 2.75
C THR A 57 4.20 3.30 2.14
N VAL A 58 3.61 3.97 1.16
CA VAL A 58 4.31 4.92 0.26
C VAL A 58 4.62 6.28 0.87
N SER A 59 4.22 6.57 2.12
CA SER A 59 4.67 7.75 2.84
C SER A 59 4.36 7.69 4.36
N PRO A 60 5.11 8.43 5.20
CA PRO A 60 4.79 8.57 6.63
C PRO A 60 3.42 9.19 6.89
N THR A 61 2.95 10.08 6.02
CA THR A 61 1.62 10.67 6.12
C THR A 61 0.55 9.62 5.87
N TYR A 62 0.70 8.83 4.80
CA TYR A 62 -0.26 7.78 4.48
C TYR A 62 -0.31 6.70 5.57
N ALA A 63 0.83 6.36 6.19
CA ALA A 63 0.87 5.45 7.34
C ALA A 63 0.02 5.95 8.53
N ARG A 64 -0.05 7.27 8.75
CA ARG A 64 -0.94 7.86 9.77
C ARG A 64 -2.39 7.86 9.31
N GLU A 65 -2.65 8.20 8.06
CA GLU A 65 -4.01 8.24 7.49
C GLU A 65 -4.67 6.86 7.54
N LEU A 66 -3.96 5.79 7.19
CA LEU A 66 -4.47 4.41 7.23
C LEU A 66 -5.01 4.00 8.62
N GLN A 67 -4.53 4.63 9.69
CA GLN A 67 -4.99 4.38 11.06
C GLN A 67 -6.26 5.16 11.43
N MET A 68 -6.79 5.99 10.54
CA MET A 68 -8.00 6.79 10.78
C MET A 68 -9.21 6.11 10.12
N PRO A 69 -10.38 6.05 10.80
CA PRO A 69 -11.57 5.37 10.27
C PRO A 69 -11.99 5.80 8.87
N PHE A 70 -11.81 7.09 8.56
CA PHE A 70 -12.18 7.64 7.25
C PHE A 70 -11.27 7.17 6.11
N TYR A 71 -9.99 6.85 6.37
CA TYR A 71 -9.01 6.56 5.32
C TYR A 71 -8.52 5.11 5.31
N GLY A 72 -8.73 4.35 6.39
CA GLY A 72 -8.30 2.96 6.47
C GLY A 72 -9.22 1.94 5.78
N GLU A 73 -10.33 2.40 5.17
CA GLU A 73 -11.26 1.58 4.38
C GLU A 73 -11.73 0.31 5.15
N GLY A 74 -12.06 0.47 6.44
CA GLY A 74 -12.50 -0.61 7.32
C GLY A 74 -11.38 -1.52 7.85
N LEU A 75 -10.12 -1.23 7.54
CA LEU A 75 -8.94 -1.92 8.08
C LEU A 75 -8.17 -1.05 9.10
N ASP A 76 -8.68 0.13 9.44
CA ASP A 76 -8.02 1.11 10.31
C ASP A 76 -7.75 0.56 11.71
N ASP A 77 -8.63 -0.29 12.25
CA ASP A 77 -8.40 -0.99 13.52
C ASP A 77 -7.13 -1.86 13.48
N ILE A 78 -6.94 -2.63 12.40
CA ILE A 78 -5.78 -3.49 12.22
C ILE A 78 -4.52 -2.65 12.07
N PHE A 79 -4.59 -1.55 11.32
CA PHE A 79 -3.46 -0.62 11.19
C PHE A 79 -3.08 0.03 12.54
N ARG A 80 -4.06 0.38 13.39
CA ARG A 80 -3.81 0.90 14.75
C ARG A 80 -3.18 -0.14 15.66
N GLU A 81 -3.75 -1.35 15.69
CA GLU A 81 -3.23 -2.48 16.49
C GLU A 81 -1.78 -2.81 16.10
N ARG A 82 -1.46 -2.72 14.81
CA ARG A 82 -0.15 -3.03 14.25
C ARG A 82 0.74 -1.80 14.01
N SER A 83 0.40 -0.65 14.58
CA SER A 83 1.13 0.61 14.39
C SER A 83 2.62 0.51 14.72
N TRP A 84 2.99 -0.37 15.67
CA TRP A 84 4.38 -0.64 16.07
C TRP A 84 5.24 -1.25 14.96
N CYS A 85 4.63 -1.84 13.92
CA CYS A 85 5.33 -2.42 12.76
C CYS A 85 4.94 -1.75 11.42
N LEU A 86 4.20 -0.64 11.46
CA LEU A 86 3.74 0.10 10.28
C LEU A 86 4.66 1.28 9.96
N HIS A 87 5.28 1.24 8.77
CA HIS A 87 6.27 2.23 8.35
C HIS A 87 5.89 2.92 7.04
N GLY A 88 5.98 4.25 6.99
CA GLY A 88 5.86 5.00 5.75
C GLY A 88 7.23 5.24 5.12
N ILE A 89 7.45 4.71 3.93
CA ILE A 89 8.68 4.86 3.15
C ILE A 89 8.32 5.61 1.87
N LEU A 90 8.89 6.80 1.71
CA LEU A 90 8.64 7.62 0.52
C LEU A 90 9.20 6.90 -0.71
N ASN A 91 8.40 6.84 -1.78
CA ASN A 91 8.89 6.35 -3.07
C ASN A 91 10.04 7.25 -3.56
N GLY A 92 11.15 6.61 -3.91
CA GLY A 92 12.25 7.27 -4.61
C GLY A 92 12.03 7.26 -6.12
N ILE A 93 12.69 8.20 -6.81
CA ILE A 93 12.96 8.12 -8.25
C ILE A 93 14.47 8.01 -8.44
N ASP A 94 14.90 7.37 -9.52
CA ASP A 94 16.31 7.38 -9.91
C ASP A 94 16.63 8.74 -10.54
N THR A 95 17.25 9.64 -9.79
CA THR A 95 17.59 10.99 -10.26
C THR A 95 18.74 11.02 -11.27
N THR A 96 19.49 9.91 -11.43
CA THR A 96 20.53 9.81 -12.45
C THR A 96 19.92 9.48 -13.81
N GLN A 97 18.93 8.58 -13.83
CA GLN A 97 18.17 8.24 -15.02
C GLN A 97 17.18 9.33 -15.40
N TRP A 98 16.45 9.87 -14.41
CA TRP A 98 15.41 10.88 -14.60
C TRP A 98 15.94 12.29 -14.34
N ASN A 99 17.03 12.64 -15.02
CA ASN A 99 17.63 13.96 -14.93
C ASN A 99 17.21 14.83 -16.12
N PRO A 100 16.36 15.85 -15.94
CA PRO A 100 15.88 16.69 -17.03
C PRO A 100 16.98 17.50 -17.72
N VAL A 101 18.15 17.69 -17.09
CA VAL A 101 19.29 18.41 -17.69
C VAL A 101 20.01 17.55 -18.72
N SER A 102 20.03 16.23 -18.55
CA SER A 102 20.72 15.28 -19.44
C SER A 102 19.77 14.40 -20.27
N ASP A 103 18.47 14.46 -20.02
CA ASP A 103 17.47 13.69 -20.73
C ASP A 103 17.23 14.28 -22.14
N THR A 104 17.78 13.59 -23.15
CA THR A 104 17.65 13.97 -24.56
C THR A 104 16.21 13.85 -25.11
N ALA A 105 15.32 13.14 -24.40
CA ALA A 105 13.91 13.04 -24.77
C ALA A 105 13.09 14.27 -24.30
N ILE A 106 13.64 15.11 -23.42
CA ILE A 106 13.02 16.36 -22.98
C ILE A 106 13.57 17.50 -23.86
N PRO A 107 12.72 18.19 -24.64
CA PRO A 107 13.13 19.38 -25.38
C PRO A 107 13.66 20.41 -24.40
N LEU A 108 14.85 20.96 -24.69
CA LEU A 108 15.53 21.93 -23.85
C LEU A 108 14.77 23.28 -23.88
N ILE A 109 13.63 23.38 -23.20
CA ILE A 109 12.99 24.67 -22.92
C ILE A 109 13.68 25.23 -21.68
N LEU A 110 14.93 25.69 -21.87
CA LEU A 110 15.48 26.69 -20.97
C LEU A 110 14.66 27.95 -21.23
N ALA A 111 13.74 28.25 -20.30
CA ALA A 111 13.10 29.55 -20.25
C ALA A 111 14.21 30.61 -20.31
N GLU A 112 14.19 31.44 -21.35
CA GLU A 112 14.93 32.70 -21.38
C GLU A 112 14.49 33.51 -20.16
N ARG A 113 15.21 33.35 -19.06
CA ARG A 113 15.28 34.39 -18.04
C ARG A 113 16.30 35.39 -18.55
N SER A 114 15.86 36.21 -19.50
CA SER A 114 16.46 37.52 -19.75
C SER A 114 16.23 38.31 -18.46
N VAL A 115 17.21 38.24 -17.56
CA VAL A 115 17.51 39.33 -16.65
C VAL A 115 17.95 40.47 -17.56
N GLY A 116 16.98 41.24 -18.04
CA GLY A 116 17.18 42.50 -18.73
C GLY A 116 17.23 43.60 -17.68
N GLU A 117 18.38 44.22 -17.57
CA GLU A 117 18.65 45.44 -16.82
C GLU A 117 17.74 46.59 -17.28
N SER A 118 17.07 47.25 -16.32
CA SER A 118 17.05 48.70 -16.11
C SER A 118 16.25 49.04 -14.84
#